data_AF-A0A520G2D8-F1
#
_entry.id   AF-A0A520G2D8-F1
#
_cell.length_a   1.000
_cell.length_b   1.000
_cell.length_c   1.000
_cell.angle_alpha   90.00
_cell.angle_beta   90.00
_cell.angle_gamma   90.00
#
_symmetry.space_group_name_H-M   'P 1'
#
loop_
_entity.id
_entity.type
_entity.pdbx_description
1 polymer ?
#
loop_
_entity_poly.entity_id
_entity_poly.type
_entity_poly.pdbx_seq_one_letter_code
_entity_poly.pdbx_strand_id
1 'polypeptide(L)'
;ACAGDVPTLETMAAVQLLREQLPELKVRVVNVVDLMALQSPSAHPHGLSDAAFDSIFTTEAPVIFAFHGYPALIHRLTYKRTNHGNFHVHGYQEEGTTTTPFDMTVLNELDRFHLAADAIDRVARVRNRAGHVQQHLRDRLLEHHAWIRRYGADMPEVAEWRWQAAPSPD
;
A
#
# COMPACT_ATOMS: atom_id res chain seq x y z
N ALA A 1 -1.11 4.11 3.15
CA ALA A 1 -2.10 3.96 4.23
C ALA A 1 -2.64 2.54 4.20
N CYS A 2 -3.06 1.98 5.33
CA CYS A 2 -3.51 0.60 5.40
C CYS A 2 -4.64 0.38 6.40
N ALA A 3 -5.49 -0.61 6.15
CA ALA A 3 -6.51 -1.09 7.09
C ALA A 3 -6.70 -2.61 6.98
N GLY A 4 -6.23 -3.33 8.00
CA GLY A 4 -6.16 -4.80 8.04
C GLY A 4 -4.73 -5.27 8.34
N ASP A 5 -4.59 -6.48 8.86
CA ASP A 5 -3.31 -7.09 9.24
C ASP A 5 -2.40 -7.35 8.03
N VAL A 6 -2.87 -8.11 7.03
CA VAL A 6 -2.13 -8.39 5.79
C VAL A 6 -1.85 -7.10 5.00
N PRO A 7 -2.84 -6.22 4.74
CA PRO A 7 -2.59 -4.91 4.12
C PRO A 7 -1.53 -4.07 4.84
N THR A 8 -1.47 -4.13 6.17
CA THR A 8 -0.48 -3.41 6.96
C THR A 8 0.91 -4.00 6.76
N LEU A 9 1.04 -5.33 6.78
CA LEU A 9 2.31 -6.01 6.53
C LEU A 9 2.87 -5.65 5.15
N GLU A 10 2.05 -5.77 4.10
CA GLU A 10 2.47 -5.46 2.73
C GLU A 10 2.76 -3.97 2.52
N THR A 11 2.00 -3.08 3.18
CA THR A 11 2.30 -1.63 3.19
C THR A 11 3.66 -1.34 3.81
N MET A 12 3.97 -1.95 4.96
CA MET A 12 5.26 -1.74 5.64
C MET A 12 6.41 -2.30 4.80
N ALA A 13 6.24 -3.47 4.17
CA ALA A 13 7.23 -4.03 3.27
C ALA A 13 7.44 -3.15 2.02
N ALA A 14 6.37 -2.62 1.42
CA ALA A 14 6.47 -1.66 0.32
C ALA A 14 7.23 -0.39 0.72
N VAL A 15 6.94 0.15 1.90
CA VAL A 15 7.64 1.32 2.45
C VAL A 15 9.13 1.03 2.64
N GLN A 16 9.49 -0.16 3.09
CA GLN A 16 10.90 -0.56 3.21
C GLN A 16 11.58 -0.59 1.84
N LEU A 17 10.97 -1.22 0.83
CA LEU A 17 11.48 -1.23 -0.54
C LEU A 17 11.69 0.19 -1.09
N LEU A 18 10.70 1.07 -0.91
CA LEU A 18 10.80 2.46 -1.35
C LEU A 18 11.93 3.22 -0.64
N ARG A 19 12.13 2.99 0.66
CA ARG A 19 13.22 3.64 1.42
C ARG A 19 14.60 3.18 0.98
N GLU A 20 14.73 1.89 0.65
CA GLU A 20 16.00 1.31 0.20
C GLU A 20 16.35 1.75 -1.23
N GLN A 21 15.36 1.74 -2.13
CA GLN A 21 15.57 2.01 -3.56
C GLN A 21 15.47 3.50 -3.93
N LEU A 22 14.71 4.29 -3.16
CA LEU A 22 14.38 5.69 -3.45
C LEU A 22 14.43 6.54 -2.16
N PRO A 23 15.59 6.70 -1.52
CA PRO A 23 15.72 7.35 -0.22
C PRO A 23 15.28 8.83 -0.21
N GLU A 24 15.21 9.49 -1.37
CA GLU A 24 14.70 10.86 -1.52
C GLU A 24 13.17 10.95 -1.54
N LEU A 25 12.47 9.83 -1.66
CA LEU A 25 11.01 9.76 -1.59
C LEU A 25 10.56 9.80 -0.13
N LYS A 26 9.91 10.91 0.25
CA LYS A 26 9.32 11.04 1.59
C LYS A 26 7.98 10.32 1.64
N VAL A 27 7.89 9.31 2.49
CA VAL A 27 6.68 8.52 2.68
C VAL A 27 6.15 8.71 4.10
N ARG A 28 4.84 8.90 4.22
CA ARG A 28 4.11 8.85 5.49
C ARG A 28 3.28 7.56 5.52
N VAL A 29 3.44 6.77 6.57
CA VAL A 29 2.59 5.60 6.82
C VAL A 29 1.45 6.01 7.75
N VAL A 30 0.23 5.60 7.38
CA VAL A 30 -0.99 5.82 8.16
C VAL A 30 -1.68 4.48 8.31
N ASN A 31 -1.83 4.03 9.56
CA ASN A 31 -2.61 2.84 9.90
C ASN A 31 -4.02 3.25 10.33
N VAL A 32 -5.03 2.68 9.69
CA VAL A 32 -6.45 2.98 9.93
C VAL A 32 -7.10 1.77 10.59
N VAL A 33 -7.52 1.94 11.84
CA VAL A 33 -8.18 0.90 12.63
C VAL A 33 -9.70 1.07 12.59
N ASP A 34 -10.21 2.27 12.88
CA ASP A 34 -11.62 2.61 12.71
C ASP A 34 -11.87 3.17 11.30
N LEU A 35 -12.50 2.39 10.43
CA LEU A 35 -12.86 2.83 9.08
C LEU A 35 -13.86 3.98 9.10
N MET A 36 -14.73 4.06 10.12
CA MET A 36 -15.75 5.11 10.19
C MET A 36 -15.12 6.49 10.44
N ALA A 37 -13.90 6.53 10.98
CA ALA A 37 -13.12 7.76 11.13
C ALA A 37 -12.76 8.42 9.78
N LEU A 38 -12.74 7.66 8.68
CA LEU A 38 -12.48 8.19 7.34
C LEU A 38 -13.62 9.07 6.81
N GLN A 39 -14.85 8.88 7.29
CA GLN A 39 -16.02 9.66 6.84
C GLN A 39 -16.00 11.07 7.40
N SER A 40 -16.54 12.05 6.65
CA SER A 40 -16.77 13.41 7.19
C SER A 40 -17.68 13.36 8.43
N PRO A 41 -17.50 14.24 9.43
CA PRO A 41 -18.34 14.28 10.62
C PRO A 41 -19.82 14.53 10.29
N SER A 42 -20.09 15.16 9.13
CA SER A 42 -21.47 15.36 8.65
C SER A 42 -22.15 14.06 8.19
N ALA A 43 -21.38 12.99 7.94
CA ALA A 43 -21.86 11.71 7.43
C ALA A 43 -21.89 10.62 8.51
N HIS A 44 -20.98 10.68 9.49
CA HIS A 44 -20.91 9.71 10.58
C HIS A 44 -20.36 10.35 11.86
N PRO A 45 -20.90 10.05 13.06
CA PRO A 45 -20.48 10.66 14.32
C PRO A 45 -19.02 10.39 14.70
N HIS A 46 -18.45 9.28 14.22
CA HIS A 46 -17.03 8.95 14.45
C HIS A 46 -16.08 9.63 13.46
N GLY A 47 -16.61 10.31 12.46
CA GLY A 47 -15.82 10.93 11.41
C GLY A 47 -14.82 11.94 11.96
N LEU A 48 -13.57 11.86 11.54
CA LEU A 48 -12.57 12.88 11.88
C LEU A 48 -12.99 14.23 11.33
N SER A 49 -12.68 15.32 12.03
CA SER A 49 -12.82 16.67 11.46
C SER A 49 -12.05 16.77 10.15
N ASP A 50 -12.51 17.58 9.20
CA ASP A 50 -11.86 17.71 7.90
C ASP A 50 -10.40 18.18 8.06
N ALA A 51 -10.13 19.11 8.99
CA ALA A 51 -8.78 19.54 9.32
C ALA A 51 -7.89 18.40 9.87
N ALA A 52 -8.43 17.51 10.72
CA ALA A 52 -7.67 16.37 11.23
C ALA A 52 -7.39 15.35 10.12
N PHE A 53 -8.38 15.06 9.27
CA PHE A 53 -8.21 14.19 8.12
C PHE A 53 -7.13 14.72 7.16
N ASP A 54 -7.19 16.00 6.81
CA ASP A 54 -6.24 16.66 5.92
C ASP A 54 -4.82 16.69 6.54
N SER A 55 -4.70 16.82 7.86
CA SER A 55 -3.39 16.72 8.53
C SER A 55 -2.74 15.35 8.37
N ILE A 56 -3.54 14.28 8.33
CA ILE A 56 -3.10 12.89 8.24
C ILE A 56 -2.83 12.49 6.78
N PHE A 57 -3.79 12.73 5.89
CA PHE A 57 -3.76 12.28 4.49
C PHE A 57 -3.27 13.34 3.52
N THR A 58 -2.95 14.55 4.01
CA THR A 58 -2.61 15.74 3.21
C THR A 58 -3.79 16.19 2.35
N THR A 59 -3.66 17.35 1.71
CA THR A 59 -4.68 17.88 0.80
C THR A 59 -4.42 17.55 -0.67
N GLU A 60 -3.18 17.17 -1.03
CA GLU A 60 -2.75 17.06 -2.43
C GLU A 60 -1.86 15.84 -2.74
N ALA A 61 -1.24 15.20 -1.73
CA ALA A 61 -0.32 14.11 -2.00
C ALA A 61 -1.07 12.82 -2.35
N PRO A 62 -0.56 12.00 -3.28
CA PRO A 62 -1.10 10.67 -3.57
C PRO A 62 -1.18 9.79 -2.31
N VAL A 63 -2.29 9.08 -2.14
CA VAL A 63 -2.51 8.12 -1.06
C VAL A 63 -2.69 6.73 -1.66
N ILE A 64 -1.64 5.92 -1.59
CA ILE A 64 -1.77 4.47 -1.82
C ILE A 64 -2.40 3.86 -0.57
N PHE A 65 -3.57 3.25 -0.71
CA PHE A 65 -4.35 2.71 0.40
C PHE A 65 -4.53 1.20 0.23
N ALA A 66 -3.88 0.40 1.07
CA ALA A 66 -4.04 -1.05 1.11
C ALA A 66 -5.20 -1.43 2.05
N PHE A 67 -6.17 -2.19 1.57
CA PHE A 67 -7.38 -2.52 2.31
C PHE A 67 -7.71 -4.01 2.24
N HIS A 68 -8.15 -4.61 3.34
CA HIS A 68 -8.48 -6.04 3.39
C HIS A 68 -9.76 -6.40 2.60
N GLY A 69 -10.65 -5.42 2.38
CA GLY A 69 -11.91 -5.61 1.66
C GLY A 69 -11.92 -4.94 0.29
N TYR A 70 -13.12 -4.72 -0.24
CA TYR A 70 -13.30 -4.11 -1.56
C TYR A 70 -12.89 -2.63 -1.61
N PRO A 71 -12.04 -2.21 -2.57
CA PRO A 71 -11.60 -0.83 -2.74
C PRO A 71 -12.72 0.22 -2.78
N ALA A 72 -13.87 -0.15 -3.39
CA ALA A 72 -15.03 0.72 -3.53
C ALA A 72 -15.54 1.30 -2.20
N LEU A 73 -15.39 0.55 -1.09
CA LEU A 73 -15.80 1.04 0.23
C LEU A 73 -14.96 2.25 0.65
N ILE A 74 -13.64 2.21 0.51
CA ILE A 74 -12.76 3.33 0.92
C ILE A 74 -13.09 4.59 0.11
N HIS A 75 -13.32 4.45 -1.20
CA HIS A 75 -13.76 5.58 -2.03
C HIS A 75 -15.10 6.13 -1.56
N ARG A 76 -16.07 5.27 -1.23
CA ARG A 76 -17.36 5.70 -0.68
C ARG A 76 -17.22 6.39 0.68
N LEU A 77 -16.32 5.94 1.55
CA LEU A 77 -16.13 6.56 2.87
C LEU A 77 -15.44 7.92 2.76
N THR A 78 -14.58 8.11 1.76
CA THR A 78 -13.74 9.30 1.60
C THR A 78 -14.26 10.34 0.61
N TYR A 79 -15.34 10.08 -0.14
CA TYR A 79 -15.81 10.95 -1.24
C TYR A 79 -16.04 12.43 -0.91
N LYS A 80 -16.23 12.79 0.37
CA LYS A 80 -16.41 14.18 0.84
C LYS A 80 -15.12 14.85 1.30
N ARG A 81 -13.99 14.15 1.32
CA ARG A 81 -12.72 14.63 1.86
C ARG A 81 -11.96 15.40 0.79
N THR A 82 -11.22 16.45 1.16
CA THR A 82 -10.47 17.32 0.24
C THR A 82 -9.63 16.54 -0.77
N ASN A 83 -8.82 15.59 -0.28
CA ASN A 83 -7.85 14.84 -1.09
C ASN A 83 -8.41 13.54 -1.71
N HIS A 84 -9.74 13.34 -1.70
CA HIS A 84 -10.33 12.03 -2.06
C HIS A 84 -9.99 11.56 -3.49
N GLY A 85 -9.76 12.49 -4.42
CA GLY A 85 -9.36 12.18 -5.79
C GLY A 85 -7.96 11.54 -5.92
N ASN A 86 -7.12 11.69 -4.89
CA ASN A 86 -5.78 11.12 -4.82
C ASN A 86 -5.70 9.83 -3.99
N PHE A 87 -6.85 9.26 -3.59
CA PHE A 87 -6.89 7.93 -2.98
C PHE A 87 -6.84 6.87 -4.07
N HIS A 88 -5.87 5.97 -3.97
CA HIS A 88 -5.66 4.86 -4.89
C HIS A 88 -5.64 3.59 -4.07
N VAL A 89 -6.75 2.86 -4.13
CA VAL A 89 -7.06 1.83 -3.15
C VAL A 89 -6.80 0.47 -3.77
N HIS A 90 -5.90 -0.28 -3.16
CA HIS A 90 -5.65 -1.69 -3.42
C HIS A 90 -6.40 -2.50 -2.38
N GLY A 91 -7.01 -3.60 -2.80
CA GLY A 91 -7.77 -4.46 -1.91
C GLY A 91 -8.31 -5.66 -2.67
N TYR A 92 -9.28 -6.35 -2.10
CA TYR A 92 -9.81 -7.56 -2.71
C TYR A 92 -10.52 -7.26 -4.05
N GLN A 93 -10.10 -7.95 -5.10
CA GLN A 93 -10.56 -7.82 -6.49
C GLN A 93 -11.31 -9.06 -7.01
N GLU A 94 -11.75 -9.96 -6.12
CA GLU A 94 -12.32 -11.28 -6.48
C GLU A 94 -11.34 -12.26 -7.14
N GLU A 95 -10.04 -12.01 -6.98
CA GLU A 95 -9.01 -12.90 -7.49
C GLU A 95 -8.49 -13.80 -6.36
N GLY A 96 -8.48 -15.10 -6.61
CA GLY A 96 -8.09 -16.08 -5.60
C GLY A 96 -8.20 -17.51 -6.07
N THR A 97 -7.31 -18.35 -5.58
CA THR A 97 -7.34 -19.80 -5.79
C THR A 97 -6.59 -20.51 -4.68
N THR A 98 -6.48 -21.83 -4.74
CA THR A 98 -5.56 -22.56 -3.84
C THR A 98 -4.12 -22.25 -4.24
N THR A 99 -3.51 -21.32 -3.51
CA THR A 99 -2.13 -20.85 -3.74
C THR A 99 -1.46 -20.49 -2.40
N THR A 100 -0.27 -19.91 -2.43
CA THR A 100 0.48 -19.48 -1.25
C THR A 100 -0.09 -18.18 -0.65
N PRO A 101 0.14 -17.91 0.65
CA PRO A 101 -0.38 -16.70 1.30
C PRO A 101 0.00 -15.39 0.61
N PHE A 102 1.26 -15.21 0.19
CA PHE A 102 1.65 -13.99 -0.51
C PHE A 102 1.10 -13.94 -1.94
N ASP A 103 0.98 -15.07 -2.63
CA ASP A 103 0.38 -15.09 -3.96
C ASP A 103 -1.09 -14.63 -3.95
N MET A 104 -1.84 -14.90 -2.88
CA MET A 104 -3.17 -14.31 -2.71
C MET A 104 -3.15 -12.78 -2.71
N THR A 105 -2.10 -12.14 -2.19
CA THR A 105 -1.95 -10.67 -2.25
C THR A 105 -1.53 -10.20 -3.64
N VAL A 106 -0.68 -10.96 -4.33
CA VAL A 106 -0.25 -10.68 -5.71
C VAL A 106 -1.41 -10.73 -6.69
N LEU A 107 -2.27 -11.74 -6.57
CA LEU A 107 -3.47 -11.88 -7.40
C LEU A 107 -4.43 -10.68 -7.30
N ASN A 108 -4.41 -9.98 -6.16
CA ASN A 108 -5.25 -8.81 -5.91
C ASN A 108 -4.49 -7.48 -6.03
N GLU A 109 -3.25 -7.51 -6.53
CA GLU A 109 -2.32 -6.36 -6.62
C GLU A 109 -2.09 -5.66 -5.25
N LEU A 110 -2.36 -6.35 -4.15
CA LEU A 110 -2.25 -5.83 -2.78
C LEU A 110 -0.83 -6.02 -2.19
N ASP A 111 0.02 -6.78 -2.87
CA ASP A 111 1.37 -7.07 -2.40
C ASP A 111 2.31 -5.86 -2.44
N ARG A 112 3.39 -5.96 -1.66
CA ARG A 112 4.42 -4.92 -1.54
C ARG A 112 4.99 -4.40 -2.86
N PHE A 113 5.08 -5.22 -3.92
CA PHE A 113 5.69 -4.82 -5.17
C PHE A 113 4.73 -3.95 -5.99
N HIS A 114 3.45 -4.34 -6.09
CA HIS A 114 2.43 -3.50 -6.72
C HIS A 114 2.21 -2.19 -5.94
N LEU A 115 2.14 -2.25 -4.60
CA LEU A 115 2.00 -1.05 -3.77
C LEU A 115 3.17 -0.07 -3.96
N ALA A 116 4.41 -0.57 -4.00
CA ALA A 116 5.59 0.26 -4.24
C ALA A 116 5.60 0.84 -5.67
N ALA A 117 5.25 0.03 -6.67
CA ALA A 117 5.17 0.47 -8.05
C ALA A 117 4.13 1.59 -8.24
N ASP A 118 2.93 1.46 -7.68
CA ASP A 118 1.88 2.48 -7.79
C ASP A 118 2.29 3.78 -7.05
N ALA A 119 2.98 3.67 -5.92
CA ALA A 119 3.54 4.84 -5.23
C ALA A 119 4.54 5.61 -6.11
N ILE A 120 5.44 4.91 -6.79
CA ILE A 120 6.43 5.51 -7.70
C ILE A 120 5.74 6.20 -8.86
N ASP A 121 4.76 5.55 -9.48
CA ASP A 121 4.07 6.07 -10.66
C ASP A 121 3.27 7.33 -10.37
N ARG A 122 2.87 7.58 -9.13
CA ARG A 122 2.05 8.76 -8.79
C ARG A 122 2.86 9.95 -8.31
N VAL A 123 4.14 9.77 -8.05
CA VAL A 123 5.02 10.87 -7.65
C VAL A 123 5.82 11.34 -8.85
N ALA A 124 5.34 12.40 -9.51
CA ALA A 124 5.90 12.92 -10.77
C ALA A 124 7.43 13.17 -10.72
N ARG A 125 7.95 13.66 -9.58
CA ARG A 125 9.40 13.91 -9.39
C ARG A 125 10.24 12.63 -9.47
N VAL A 126 9.66 11.48 -9.11
CA VAL A 126 10.34 10.19 -8.98
C VAL A 126 10.05 9.29 -10.18
N ARG A 127 8.83 9.31 -10.72
CA ARG A 127 8.37 8.51 -11.88
C ARG A 127 9.42 8.44 -13.00
N ASN A 128 9.97 9.59 -13.42
CA ASN A 128 10.88 9.66 -14.56
C ASN A 128 12.30 9.14 -14.27
N ARG A 129 12.66 8.93 -13.00
CA ARG A 129 14.02 8.50 -12.58
C ARG A 129 14.04 7.09 -12.00
N ALA A 130 12.89 6.59 -11.58
CA ALA A 130 12.72 5.28 -10.94
C ALA A 130 12.44 4.14 -11.94
N GLY A 131 12.73 4.31 -13.23
CA GLY A 131 12.50 3.28 -14.25
C GLY A 131 13.19 1.93 -13.95
N HIS A 132 14.39 1.99 -13.39
CA HIS A 132 15.12 0.79 -12.95
C HIS A 132 14.44 0.11 -11.75
N VAL A 133 13.95 0.89 -10.78
CA VAL A 133 13.20 0.37 -9.62
C VAL A 133 11.90 -0.27 -10.07
N GLN A 134 11.16 0.39 -10.95
CA GLN A 134 9.95 -0.16 -11.57
C GLN A 134 10.22 -1.50 -12.27
N GLN A 135 11.33 -1.61 -12.99
CA GLN A 135 11.71 -2.86 -13.63
C GLN A 135 12.05 -3.93 -12.59
N HIS A 136 12.82 -3.59 -11.56
CA HIS A 136 13.16 -4.51 -10.48
C HIS A 136 11.91 -5.09 -9.79
N LEU A 137 10.91 -4.25 -9.47
CA LEU A 137 9.66 -4.70 -8.86
C LEU A 137 8.89 -5.68 -9.76
N ARG A 138 8.84 -5.42 -11.08
CA ARG A 138 8.25 -6.35 -12.06
C ARG A 138 9.03 -7.67 -12.15
N ASP A 139 10.36 -7.60 -12.10
CA ASP A 139 11.20 -8.80 -12.14
C ASP A 139 10.96 -9.67 -10.88
N ARG A 140 10.77 -9.06 -9.70
CA ARG A 140 10.40 -9.80 -8.47
C ARG A 140 9.05 -10.52 -8.61
N LEU A 141 8.05 -9.89 -9.24
CA LEU A 141 6.75 -10.52 -9.51
C LEU A 141 6.87 -11.70 -10.48
N LEU A 142 7.70 -11.57 -11.53
CA LEU A 142 7.99 -12.67 -12.46
C LEU A 142 8.70 -13.83 -11.76
N GLU A 143 9.66 -13.53 -10.90
CA GLU A 143 10.38 -14.52 -10.10
C GLU A 143 9.45 -15.23 -9.12
N HIS A 144 8.60 -14.49 -8.40
CA HIS A 144 7.54 -15.03 -7.53
C HIS A 144 6.66 -16.03 -8.27
N HIS A 145 6.14 -15.63 -9.44
CA HIS A 145 5.28 -16.47 -10.27
C HIS A 145 5.97 -17.80 -10.65
N ALA A 146 7.26 -17.76 -10.99
CA ALA A 146 8.04 -18.96 -11.28
C ALA A 146 8.32 -19.80 -10.02
N TRP A 147 8.61 -19.13 -8.90
CA TRP A 147 8.98 -19.75 -7.63
C TRP A 147 7.83 -20.59 -7.05
N ILE A 148 6.63 -20.01 -6.90
CA ILE A 148 5.50 -20.72 -6.28
C ILE A 148 5.08 -21.96 -7.06
N ARG A 149 5.20 -21.94 -8.40
CA ARG A 149 4.89 -23.09 -9.27
C ARG A 149 5.92 -24.20 -9.14
N ARG A 150 7.18 -23.82 -8.87
CA ARG A 150 8.28 -24.77 -8.73
C ARG A 150 8.35 -25.38 -7.33
N TYR A 151 8.10 -24.58 -6.29
CA TYR A 151 8.38 -24.96 -4.90
C TYR A 151 7.13 -25.08 -4.02
N GLY A 152 5.99 -24.53 -4.43
CA GLY A 152 4.75 -24.57 -3.65
C GLY A 152 4.80 -23.78 -2.34
N ALA A 153 5.74 -22.84 -2.22
CA ALA A 153 5.94 -22.00 -1.03
C ALA A 153 6.29 -20.58 -1.48
N ASP A 154 6.05 -19.59 -0.62
CA ASP A 154 6.45 -18.21 -0.86
C ASP A 154 7.97 -18.08 -0.94
N MET A 155 8.45 -17.04 -1.63
CA MET A 155 9.89 -16.76 -1.73
C MET A 155 10.47 -16.50 -0.33
N PRO A 156 11.71 -16.93 -0.03
CA PRO A 156 12.34 -16.70 1.27
C PRO A 156 12.36 -15.23 1.68
N GLU A 157 12.59 -14.32 0.73
CA GLU A 157 12.56 -12.87 1.02
C GLU A 157 11.21 -12.35 1.52
N VAL A 158 10.11 -13.04 1.19
CA VAL A 158 8.76 -12.71 1.63
C VAL A 158 8.49 -13.37 2.97
N ALA A 159 8.75 -14.69 3.06
CA ALA A 159 8.47 -15.49 4.24
C ALA A 159 9.33 -15.12 5.45
N GLU A 160 10.57 -14.70 5.21
CA GLU A 160 11.54 -14.32 6.24
C GLU A 160 11.64 -12.80 6.44
N TRP A 161 10.79 -12.03 5.75
CA TRP A 161 10.80 -10.57 5.84
C TRP A 161 10.60 -10.10 7.28
N ARG A 162 11.40 -9.11 7.68
CA ARG A 162 11.26 -8.39 8.95
C ARG A 162 11.49 -6.92 8.72
N TRP A 163 10.70 -6.11 9.43
CA TRP A 163 10.88 -4.68 9.43
C TRP A 163 12.28 -4.30 9.91
N GLN A 164 13.03 -3.59 9.05
CA GLN A 164 14.32 -3.01 9.41
C GLN A 164 14.10 -1.59 9.91
N ALA A 165 14.00 -1.42 11.24
CA ALA A 165 14.00 -0.10 11.84
C ALA A 165 15.34 0.58 11.50
N ALA A 166 15.29 1.82 11.00
CA ALA A 166 16.51 2.62 10.99
C ALA A 166 16.96 2.82 12.44
N PRO A 167 18.27 2.84 12.72
CA PRO A 167 18.74 3.26 14.04
C PRO A 167 18.15 4.63 14.34
N SER A 168 17.56 4.79 15.52
CA SER A 168 17.10 6.09 16.00
C SER A 168 18.28 7.07 15.91
N PRO A 169 18.12 8.26 15.33
CA PRO A 169 19.09 9.32 15.56
C PRO A 169 19.02 9.65 17.06
N ASP A 170 20.13 9.48 17.76
CA ASP A 170 20.33 9.98 19.13
C ASP A 170 20.10 11.50 19.22
#